data_AF-A0A6N9A845-F1
#
_entry.id   AF-A0A6N9A845-F1
#
_cell.length_a   1.000
_cell.length_b   1.000
_cell.length_c   1.000
_cell.angle_alpha   90.00
_cell.angle_beta   90.00
_cell.angle_gamma   90.00
#
_symmetry.space_group_name_H-M   'P 1'
#
loop_
_entity.id
_entity.type
_entity.pdbx_description
1 polymer ?
#
loop_
_entity_poly.entity_id
_entity_poly.type
_entity_poly.pdbx_seq_one_letter_code
_entity_poly.pdbx_strand_id
1 'polypeptide(L)'
;PPTPAATADPADDGSVEPTGITPNTEDGNPGDPDPGDATPGEWPGLRNRLRAAAGADRGGTPASAEATRYVPTPIPAGPSPSLDRETALTVLAGPLSCIDRPQPIPANRTGYLDVVTYTRRPGFEQDLAFYGCWDWHSAVNSMWTMVRAAKEMPDIPVAALIREKVGFHITARSMQGELEYLAANPTFERPYGWVWLLLLHAELASWNDPQAEAWAEHMEPAADLVAERLEEYLEGLRRAVRSGTHRSTAFTLSMALRATTMYPRRGLETVLRDTAVRFFADDDDCDVEDEPGRSDFLSPCLEEAAVMAEVMDRDEFVPWLDSFLPHMDSADFAPLRTSALTDSTANMDLEQMIETIGRLAEGSSDASTLARLRQITTVSLSDTTYAARARRSHLIGLAFGRADAILRIAAALPVTDPRVEKLRNLAAYHGRTGLETMFDADYAGSHWISSFALKYLVEVAKESEP
;
A
#
# COMPACT_ATOMS: atom_id res chain seq x y z
N PRO A 1 33.22 -48.65 38.12
CA PRO A 1 32.61 -50.00 38.24
C PRO A 1 31.93 -50.18 39.60
N PRO A 2 30.82 -50.95 39.71
CA PRO A 2 30.41 -52.00 38.77
C PRO A 2 29.12 -51.73 37.98
N THR A 3 29.18 -52.15 36.72
CA THR A 3 28.11 -52.59 35.78
C THR A 3 27.90 -54.13 35.96
N PRO A 4 27.16 -54.92 35.14
CA PRO A 4 26.14 -54.70 34.08
C PRO A 4 24.88 -55.61 34.30
N ALA A 5 23.83 -55.74 33.47
CA ALA A 5 23.65 -56.19 32.07
C ALA A 5 22.11 -56.23 31.80
N ALA A 6 21.49 -56.33 30.61
CA ALA A 6 21.82 -56.83 29.26
C ALA A 6 20.71 -56.32 28.30
N THR A 7 21.03 -55.62 27.20
CA THR A 7 21.01 -56.05 25.77
C THR A 7 19.72 -56.70 25.24
N ALA A 8 19.12 -56.08 24.21
CA ALA A 8 18.81 -56.71 22.92
C ALA A 8 18.37 -55.66 21.88
N ASP A 9 19.08 -55.64 20.76
CA ASP A 9 18.68 -55.16 19.43
C ASP A 9 18.89 -56.39 18.51
N PRO A 10 18.13 -56.62 17.42
CA PRO A 10 18.42 -55.88 16.18
C PRO A 10 17.22 -55.63 15.24
N ALA A 11 17.38 -54.56 14.44
CA ALA A 11 17.06 -54.41 13.02
C ALA A 11 15.63 -54.68 12.51
N ASP A 12 15.02 -53.64 11.94
CA ASP A 12 14.31 -53.81 10.66
C ASP A 12 14.53 -52.57 9.78
N ASP A 13 14.79 -52.84 8.50
CA ASP A 13 14.97 -51.85 7.46
C ASP A 13 13.62 -51.30 7.00
N GLY A 14 13.62 -50.05 6.55
CA GLY A 14 12.41 -49.38 6.12
C GLY A 14 12.78 -48.07 5.45
N SER A 15 13.37 -48.18 4.26
CA SER A 15 13.49 -47.11 3.31
C SER A 15 12.12 -46.45 3.09
N VAL A 16 11.95 -45.21 3.55
CA VAL A 16 10.87 -44.33 3.12
C VAL A 16 11.52 -43.17 2.38
N GLU A 17 11.32 -43.17 1.06
CA GLU A 17 11.67 -42.07 0.17
C GLU A 17 11.06 -40.75 0.68
N PRO A 18 11.74 -39.60 0.49
CA PRO A 18 11.09 -38.31 0.73
C PRO A 18 10.08 -38.08 -0.39
N THR A 19 8.81 -38.39 -0.12
CA THR A 19 7.70 -38.00 -1.00
C THR A 19 7.68 -36.48 -1.12
N GLY A 20 7.66 -36.03 -2.38
CA GLY A 20 7.87 -34.65 -2.79
C GLY A 20 7.03 -33.62 -2.04
N ILE A 21 7.72 -32.56 -1.64
CA ILE A 21 7.15 -31.30 -1.18
C ILE A 21 6.57 -30.62 -2.42
N THR A 22 5.24 -30.56 -2.51
CA THR A 22 4.56 -29.63 -3.42
C THR A 22 4.67 -28.21 -2.83
N PRO A 23 5.13 -27.21 -3.59
CA PRO A 23 5.13 -25.82 -3.13
C PRO A 23 3.68 -25.33 -3.05
N ASN A 24 3.22 -24.92 -1.87
CA ASN A 24 1.93 -24.28 -1.69
C ASN A 24 2.05 -22.81 -2.14
N THR A 25 1.43 -22.51 -3.27
CA THR A 25 1.15 -21.18 -3.81
C THR A 25 -0.22 -20.74 -3.32
N GLU A 26 -0.33 -20.04 -2.20
CA GLU A 26 -1.56 -19.29 -1.90
C GLU A 26 -1.19 -17.95 -1.25
N ASP A 27 -1.63 -16.90 -1.94
CA ASP A 27 -1.41 -15.49 -1.65
C ASP A 27 -2.00 -15.09 -0.29
N GLY A 28 -1.29 -14.21 0.40
CA GLY A 28 -1.77 -13.62 1.64
C GLY A 28 -3.04 -12.79 1.43
N ASN A 29 -3.99 -12.99 2.35
CA ASN A 29 -5.24 -12.26 2.60
C ASN A 29 -6.52 -12.78 1.86
N PRO A 30 -7.52 -13.34 2.57
CA PRO A 30 -8.78 -13.85 2.01
C PRO A 30 -9.76 -12.77 1.48
N GLY A 31 -9.26 -11.57 1.18
CA GLY A 31 -10.05 -10.50 0.56
C GLY A 31 -9.84 -10.39 -0.95
N ASP A 32 -8.83 -11.07 -1.50
CA ASP A 32 -8.48 -11.03 -2.92
C ASP A 32 -8.78 -12.42 -3.54
N PRO A 33 -9.74 -12.55 -4.47
CA PRO A 33 -9.94 -13.81 -5.16
C PRO A 33 -8.72 -14.18 -6.02
N ASP A 34 -8.29 -15.44 -5.91
CA ASP A 34 -7.32 -16.12 -6.77
C ASP A 34 -7.86 -16.15 -8.23
N PRO A 35 -7.05 -15.92 -9.28
CA PRO A 35 -7.53 -15.70 -10.63
C PRO A 35 -7.73 -17.06 -11.33
N GLY A 36 -8.75 -17.78 -10.87
CA GLY A 36 -9.26 -18.97 -11.57
C GLY A 36 -10.28 -18.66 -12.66
N ASP A 37 -10.92 -17.48 -12.63
CA ASP A 37 -12.06 -17.18 -13.52
C ASP A 37 -12.20 -15.68 -13.88
N ALA A 38 -11.11 -14.91 -13.82
CA ALA A 38 -11.10 -13.57 -14.43
C ALA A 38 -11.09 -13.71 -15.96
N THR A 39 -12.27 -13.68 -16.56
CA THR A 39 -12.43 -13.40 -17.99
C THR A 39 -11.59 -12.18 -18.36
N PRO A 40 -10.79 -12.23 -19.45
CA PRO A 40 -9.96 -11.10 -19.87
C PRO A 40 -10.80 -9.84 -19.97
N GLY A 41 -10.53 -8.85 -19.11
CA GLY A 41 -11.13 -7.53 -19.22
C GLY A 41 -10.79 -6.93 -20.58
N GLU A 42 -11.82 -6.78 -21.41
CA GLU A 42 -11.75 -6.08 -22.67
C GLU A 42 -11.56 -4.57 -22.39
N TRP A 43 -10.42 -4.04 -22.86
CA TRP A 43 -10.13 -2.63 -23.19
C TRP A 43 -10.68 -1.53 -22.24
N PRO A 44 -9.88 -1.08 -21.24
CA PRO A 44 -10.03 0.26 -20.69
C PRO A 44 -9.97 1.28 -21.84
N GLY A 45 -10.90 2.23 -21.88
CA GLY A 45 -10.97 3.28 -22.92
C GLY A 45 -11.93 3.03 -24.09
N LEU A 46 -12.46 1.82 -24.33
CA LEU A 46 -13.42 1.60 -25.44
C LEU A 46 -14.72 2.39 -25.22
N ARG A 47 -15.21 2.50 -23.98
CA ARG A 47 -16.45 3.24 -23.66
C ARG A 47 -16.31 4.75 -23.88
N ASN A 48 -15.18 5.34 -23.50
CA ASN A 48 -14.92 6.75 -23.69
C ASN A 48 -14.62 7.06 -25.18
N ARG A 49 -13.87 6.20 -25.87
CA ARG A 49 -13.69 6.25 -27.34
C ARG A 49 -15.02 6.12 -28.10
N LEU A 50 -15.95 5.28 -27.64
CA LEU A 50 -17.29 5.17 -28.20
C LEU A 50 -18.14 6.43 -27.96
N ARG A 51 -17.99 7.13 -26.82
CA ARG A 51 -18.64 8.44 -26.59
C ARG A 51 -18.05 9.52 -27.50
N ALA A 52 -16.74 9.55 -27.70
CA ALA A 52 -16.08 10.48 -28.62
C ALA A 52 -16.52 10.23 -30.08
N ALA A 53 -16.61 8.96 -30.50
CA ALA A 53 -17.11 8.57 -31.81
C ALA A 53 -18.61 8.87 -32.01
N ALA A 54 -19.43 8.69 -30.97
CA ALA A 54 -20.87 8.99 -31.02
C ALA A 54 -21.17 10.51 -31.09
N GLY A 55 -20.21 11.37 -30.76
CA GLY A 55 -20.29 12.82 -30.94
C GLY A 55 -19.99 13.30 -32.37
N ALA A 56 -19.38 12.47 -33.22
CA ALA A 56 -18.91 12.86 -34.54
C ALA A 56 -19.94 12.67 -35.67
N ASP A 57 -21.04 11.97 -35.43
CA ASP A 57 -21.98 11.55 -36.49
C ASP A 57 -23.42 11.97 -36.23
N ARG A 58 -23.68 13.28 -36.17
CA ARG A 58 -25.00 13.85 -36.49
C ARG A 58 -24.83 15.21 -37.18
N GLY A 59 -25.01 15.21 -38.49
CA GLY A 59 -25.15 16.42 -39.30
C GLY A 59 -26.32 17.28 -38.82
N GLY A 60 -26.00 18.28 -38.01
CA GLY A 60 -26.88 19.35 -37.57
C GLY A 60 -25.99 20.53 -37.17
N THR A 61 -26.28 21.71 -37.71
CA THR A 61 -25.58 22.99 -37.48
C THR A 61 -25.02 23.14 -36.07
N PRO A 62 -23.75 23.58 -35.89
CA PRO A 62 -23.11 23.66 -34.57
C PRO A 62 -23.69 24.87 -33.81
N ALA A 63 -24.79 24.64 -33.10
CA ALA A 63 -25.27 25.54 -32.08
C ALA A 63 -24.53 25.22 -30.77
N SER A 64 -23.43 25.95 -30.53
CA SER A 64 -22.85 26.22 -29.20
C SER A 64 -22.87 25.05 -28.20
N ALA A 65 -22.00 24.05 -28.40
CA ALA A 65 -21.73 23.02 -27.39
C ALA A 65 -20.49 23.35 -26.52
N GLU A 66 -19.90 24.53 -26.68
CA GLU A 66 -18.64 24.94 -26.05
C GLU A 66 -18.78 25.60 -24.65
N ALA A 67 -19.99 25.68 -24.08
CA ALA A 67 -20.21 26.55 -22.90
C ALA A 67 -20.77 25.85 -21.64
N THR A 68 -20.80 24.52 -21.55
CA THR A 68 -21.48 23.84 -20.41
C THR A 68 -20.77 22.64 -19.75
N ARG A 69 -19.50 22.32 -20.06
CA ARG A 69 -18.83 21.13 -19.46
C ARG A 69 -17.82 21.38 -18.33
N TYR A 70 -17.53 22.63 -18.02
CA TYR A 70 -16.66 23.01 -16.92
C TYR A 70 -17.52 23.66 -15.84
N VAL A 71 -17.99 22.87 -14.88
CA VAL A 71 -18.53 23.40 -13.62
C VAL A 71 -17.42 23.21 -12.60
N PRO A 72 -16.63 24.26 -12.29
CA PRO A 72 -15.59 24.16 -11.29
C PRO A 72 -16.27 23.85 -9.95
N THR A 73 -16.09 22.63 -9.46
CA THR A 73 -16.41 22.35 -8.06
C THR A 73 -15.21 22.81 -7.25
N PRO A 74 -15.37 23.79 -6.33
CA PRO A 74 -14.24 24.32 -5.60
C PRO A 74 -13.59 23.23 -4.75
N ILE A 75 -12.26 23.12 -4.83
CA ILE A 75 -11.48 22.32 -3.89
C ILE A 75 -11.62 23.00 -2.51
N PRO A 76 -11.97 22.27 -1.44
CA PRO A 76 -12.08 22.86 -0.12
C PRO A 76 -10.78 23.56 0.28
N ALA A 77 -10.87 24.85 0.55
CA ALA A 77 -9.74 25.65 0.97
C ALA A 77 -9.22 25.22 2.36
N GLY A 78 -7.92 25.38 2.58
CA GLY A 78 -7.30 25.14 3.88
C GLY A 78 -5.78 25.09 3.77
N PRO A 79 -5.05 25.11 4.90
CA PRO A 79 -3.60 25.02 4.91
C PRO A 79 -3.14 23.63 4.47
N SER A 80 -1.97 23.54 3.84
CA SER A 80 -1.28 22.27 3.63
C SER A 80 -0.84 21.71 4.99
N PRO A 81 -1.07 20.41 5.27
CA PRO A 81 -0.46 19.74 6.41
C PRO A 81 1.06 19.87 6.38
N SER A 82 1.69 20.05 7.54
CA SER A 82 3.14 20.16 7.70
C SER A 82 3.70 19.02 8.54
N LEU A 83 4.92 18.57 8.24
CA LEU A 83 5.68 17.66 9.10
C LEU A 83 6.26 18.42 10.30
N ASP A 84 5.40 18.78 11.25
CA ASP A 84 5.83 19.31 12.54
C ASP A 84 5.97 18.19 13.60
N ARG A 85 6.43 18.55 14.80
CA ARG A 85 6.67 17.60 15.89
C ARG A 85 5.40 16.87 16.31
N GLU A 86 4.26 17.55 16.37
CA GLU A 86 3.00 16.95 16.81
C GLU A 86 2.50 15.94 15.79
N THR A 87 2.54 16.33 14.52
CA THR A 87 2.17 15.48 13.38
C THR A 87 3.09 14.27 13.30
N ALA A 88 4.41 14.45 13.44
CA ALA A 88 5.36 13.34 13.43
C ALA A 88 5.12 12.35 14.58
N LEU A 89 4.86 12.83 15.81
CA LEU A 89 4.53 11.96 16.94
C LEU A 89 3.22 11.21 16.73
N THR A 90 2.24 11.85 16.10
CA THR A 90 0.94 11.26 15.74
C THR A 90 1.14 10.11 14.76
N VAL A 91 1.91 10.34 13.70
CA VAL A 91 2.25 9.33 12.68
C VAL A 91 3.10 8.19 13.26
N LEU A 92 3.96 8.46 14.24
CA LEU A 92 4.79 7.42 14.86
C LEU A 92 4.06 6.52 15.86
N ALA A 93 2.86 6.91 16.33
CA ALA A 93 2.13 6.16 17.34
C ALA A 93 1.80 4.73 16.90
N GLY A 94 1.34 4.55 15.66
CA GLY A 94 1.01 3.25 15.07
C GLY A 94 2.24 2.31 15.01
N PRO A 95 3.29 2.68 14.25
CA PRO A 95 4.52 1.91 14.13
C PRO A 95 5.14 1.50 15.48
N LEU A 96 5.30 2.46 16.41
CA LEU A 96 5.89 2.19 17.72
C LEU A 96 5.06 1.23 18.58
N SER A 97 3.74 1.23 18.40
CA SER A 97 2.84 0.35 19.16
C SER A 97 2.88 -1.10 18.71
N CYS A 98 3.31 -1.37 17.47
CA CYS A 98 3.17 -2.68 16.86
C CYS A 98 4.43 -3.40 16.47
N ILE A 99 5.55 -2.70 16.28
CA ILE A 99 6.75 -3.31 15.68
C ILE A 99 7.30 -4.51 16.49
N ASP A 100 7.10 -4.54 17.82
CA ASP A 100 7.52 -5.68 18.65
C ASP A 100 6.41 -6.72 18.90
N ARG A 101 5.21 -6.54 18.31
CA ARG A 101 4.00 -7.28 18.67
C ARG A 101 3.31 -7.89 17.45
N PRO A 102 3.46 -9.21 17.23
CA PRO A 102 2.63 -9.91 16.25
C PRO A 102 1.17 -9.94 16.71
N GLN A 103 0.29 -9.42 15.88
CA GLN A 103 -1.15 -9.39 16.15
C GLN A 103 -1.79 -10.78 15.98
N PRO A 104 -2.90 -11.08 16.68
CA PRO A 104 -3.64 -12.32 16.47
C PRO A 104 -4.16 -12.40 15.03
N ILE A 105 -3.94 -13.55 14.38
CA ILE A 105 -4.45 -13.78 13.03
C ILE A 105 -5.98 -13.92 13.09
N PRO A 106 -6.76 -13.24 12.23
CA PRO A 106 -8.16 -13.60 12.00
C PRO A 106 -8.26 -15.06 11.55
N ALA A 107 -9.29 -15.78 12.01
CA ALA A 107 -9.42 -17.24 11.83
C ALA A 107 -9.38 -17.75 10.37
N ASN A 108 -9.35 -16.85 9.38
CA ASN A 108 -9.36 -17.15 7.95
C ASN A 108 -8.04 -16.86 7.20
N ARG A 109 -6.97 -16.33 7.82
CA ARG A 109 -5.69 -16.13 7.09
C ARG A 109 -4.71 -17.30 7.25
N THR A 110 -4.08 -17.68 6.14
CA THR A 110 -2.87 -18.49 6.06
C THR A 110 -1.72 -17.59 5.57
N GLY A 111 -0.64 -17.45 6.33
CA GLY A 111 0.56 -16.73 5.87
C GLY A 111 1.48 -16.17 6.95
N TYR A 112 2.78 -16.23 6.69
CA TYR A 112 3.94 -15.70 7.41
C TYR A 112 4.41 -16.43 8.70
N LEU A 113 3.73 -16.33 9.84
CA LEU A 113 4.34 -16.71 11.15
C LEU A 113 3.68 -17.87 11.93
N ASP A 114 2.57 -18.43 11.44
CA ASP A 114 1.82 -19.52 12.11
C ASP A 114 1.43 -20.69 11.17
N VAL A 115 2.05 -20.80 9.99
CA VAL A 115 1.56 -21.74 8.95
C VAL A 115 2.13 -23.16 9.07
N VAL A 116 3.21 -23.39 9.83
CA VAL A 116 3.74 -24.77 9.96
C VAL A 116 3.13 -25.50 11.16
N THR A 117 2.68 -24.75 12.16
CA THR A 117 1.94 -25.19 13.35
C THR A 117 1.25 -23.94 13.87
N TYR A 118 0.05 -24.03 14.45
CA TYR A 118 -0.62 -22.94 15.19
C TYR A 118 0.20 -22.36 16.37
N THR A 119 1.49 -22.61 16.42
CA THR A 119 2.44 -22.24 17.45
C THR A 119 3.67 -21.67 16.74
N ARG A 120 3.87 -20.36 16.89
CA ARG A 120 5.12 -19.67 16.55
C ARG A 120 6.30 -20.46 17.12
N ARG A 121 7.33 -20.64 16.31
CA ARG A 121 8.56 -21.31 16.77
C ARG A 121 9.18 -20.48 17.90
N PRO A 122 9.54 -21.07 19.04
CA PRO A 122 10.23 -20.34 20.10
C PRO A 122 11.49 -19.64 19.56
N GLY A 123 11.63 -18.33 19.84
CA GLY A 123 12.81 -17.55 19.45
C GLY A 123 12.75 -16.90 18.07
N PHE A 124 11.59 -16.92 17.38
CA PHE A 124 11.42 -16.25 16.08
C PHE A 124 11.80 -14.76 16.12
N GLU A 125 11.63 -14.10 17.28
CA GLU A 125 11.99 -12.68 17.48
C GLU A 125 13.51 -12.42 17.38
N GLN A 126 14.34 -13.47 17.43
CA GLN A 126 15.79 -13.39 17.24
C GLN A 126 16.21 -13.71 15.81
N ASP A 127 15.37 -14.43 15.07
CA ASP A 127 15.67 -15.00 13.77
C ASP A 127 14.96 -14.26 12.63
N LEU A 128 13.98 -13.41 12.92
CA LEU A 128 13.26 -12.59 11.94
C LEU A 128 13.24 -11.14 12.42
N ALA A 129 13.34 -10.20 11.48
CA ALA A 129 13.33 -8.77 11.76
C ALA A 129 11.91 -8.20 11.70
N PHE A 130 11.06 -8.71 10.82
CA PHE A 130 9.77 -8.11 10.47
C PHE A 130 8.59 -8.98 10.95
N TYR A 131 8.62 -9.34 12.22
CA TYR A 131 7.59 -10.20 12.83
C TYR A 131 6.44 -9.41 13.51
N GLY A 132 6.60 -8.10 13.66
CA GLY A 132 5.63 -7.24 14.33
C GLY A 132 4.41 -6.91 13.49
N CYS A 133 3.57 -6.05 14.04
CA CYS A 133 2.40 -5.52 13.39
C CYS A 133 1.44 -6.62 12.88
N TRP A 134 0.62 -6.29 11.89
CA TRP A 134 -0.42 -7.20 11.42
C TRP A 134 0.12 -8.28 10.47
N ASP A 135 1.08 -7.91 9.64
CA ASP A 135 1.77 -8.78 8.69
C ASP A 135 3.17 -8.24 8.36
N TRP A 136 3.92 -9.01 7.57
CA TRP A 136 5.33 -8.74 7.28
C TRP A 136 5.56 -7.38 6.64
N HIS A 137 4.88 -7.07 5.55
CA HIS A 137 5.08 -5.77 4.89
C HIS A 137 4.63 -4.63 5.81
N SER A 138 3.61 -4.82 6.63
CA SER A 138 3.21 -3.82 7.61
C SER A 138 4.30 -3.52 8.65
N ALA A 139 5.07 -4.54 9.06
CA ALA A 139 6.25 -4.37 9.90
C ALA A 139 7.37 -3.62 9.15
N VAL A 140 7.62 -3.95 7.87
CA VAL A 140 8.60 -3.24 7.03
C VAL A 140 8.21 -1.76 6.86
N ASN A 141 6.95 -1.47 6.54
CA ASN A 141 6.41 -0.12 6.37
C ASN A 141 6.50 0.69 7.66
N SER A 142 6.20 0.06 8.79
CA SER A 142 6.31 0.66 10.12
C SER A 142 7.77 0.98 10.45
N MET A 143 8.69 0.05 10.16
CA MET A 143 10.13 0.25 10.32
C MET A 143 10.63 1.42 9.47
N TRP A 144 10.25 1.46 8.19
CA TRP A 144 10.55 2.58 7.30
C TRP A 144 10.03 3.90 7.86
N THR A 145 8.80 3.93 8.37
CA THR A 145 8.20 5.14 8.95
C THR A 145 9.01 5.66 10.14
N MET A 146 9.42 4.77 11.03
CA MET A 146 10.26 5.12 12.19
C MET A 146 11.64 5.65 11.75
N VAL A 147 12.32 4.93 10.85
CA VAL A 147 13.65 5.32 10.33
C VAL A 147 13.57 6.68 9.63
N ARG A 148 12.60 6.85 8.71
CA ARG A 148 12.43 8.09 7.96
C ARG A 148 12.13 9.27 8.88
N ALA A 149 11.24 9.10 9.86
CA ALA A 149 10.93 10.18 10.80
C ALA A 149 12.14 10.57 11.67
N ALA A 150 12.95 9.61 12.12
CA ALA A 150 14.17 9.89 12.88
C ALA A 150 15.25 10.58 12.03
N LYS A 151 15.30 10.27 10.73
CA LYS A 151 16.20 10.93 9.77
C LYS A 151 15.78 12.37 9.48
N GLU A 152 14.48 12.61 9.27
CA GLU A 152 13.91 13.94 9.03
C GLU A 152 13.91 14.82 10.28
N MET A 153 13.69 14.23 11.45
CA MET A 153 13.61 14.94 12.73
C MET A 153 14.52 14.28 13.79
N PRO A 154 15.85 14.48 13.72
CA PRO A 154 16.80 13.83 14.64
C PRO A 154 16.53 14.11 16.12
N ASP A 155 15.97 15.28 16.44
CA ASP A 155 15.66 15.71 17.82
C ASP A 155 14.22 15.36 18.27
N ILE A 156 13.49 14.50 17.55
CA ILE A 156 12.15 14.09 17.97
C ILE A 156 12.23 13.33 19.31
N PRO A 157 11.30 13.57 20.27
CA PRO A 157 11.42 12.99 21.62
C PRO A 157 11.54 11.46 21.70
N VAL A 158 11.09 10.74 20.66
CA VAL A 158 11.13 9.28 20.57
C VAL A 158 12.29 8.74 19.72
N ALA A 159 13.24 9.59 19.28
CA ALA A 159 14.37 9.18 18.43
C ALA A 159 15.21 8.05 19.05
N ALA A 160 15.51 8.15 20.36
CA ALA A 160 16.26 7.11 21.07
C ALA A 160 15.51 5.77 21.11
N LEU A 161 14.18 5.80 21.34
CA LEU A 161 13.34 4.60 21.32
C LEU A 161 13.27 3.99 19.92
N ILE A 162 13.17 4.82 18.87
CA ILE A 162 13.23 4.34 17.48
C ILE A 162 14.54 3.60 17.25
N ARG A 163 15.68 4.18 17.64
CA ARG A 163 17.00 3.56 17.42
C ARG A 163 17.18 2.27 18.21
N GLU A 164 16.65 2.20 19.43
CA GLU A 164 16.59 0.97 20.23
C GLU A 164 15.80 -0.13 19.50
N LYS A 165 14.59 0.19 19.01
CA LYS A 165 13.74 -0.75 18.29
C LYS A 165 14.35 -1.22 16.98
N VAL A 166 14.86 -0.29 16.17
CA VAL A 166 15.54 -0.62 14.90
C VAL A 166 16.73 -1.53 15.19
N GLY A 167 17.57 -1.21 16.18
CA GLY A 167 18.71 -2.04 16.55
C GLY A 167 18.35 -3.39 17.18
N PHE A 168 17.18 -3.52 17.81
CA PHE A 168 16.68 -4.80 18.29
C PHE A 168 16.21 -5.70 17.14
N HIS A 169 15.52 -5.13 16.16
CA HIS A 169 14.94 -5.88 15.04
C HIS A 169 15.95 -6.16 13.91
N ILE A 170 16.81 -5.20 13.59
CA ILE A 170 17.77 -5.28 12.47
C ILE A 170 19.14 -5.65 13.03
N THR A 171 19.38 -6.95 13.12
CA THR A 171 20.64 -7.54 13.53
C THR A 171 21.17 -8.43 12.41
N ALA A 172 22.47 -8.74 12.43
CA ALA A 172 23.04 -9.72 11.51
C ALA A 172 22.28 -11.07 11.53
N ARG A 173 21.82 -11.52 12.71
CA ARG A 173 21.12 -12.80 12.87
C ARG A 173 19.70 -12.75 12.31
N SER A 174 18.92 -11.73 12.69
CA SER A 174 17.53 -11.60 12.23
C SER A 174 17.46 -11.36 10.73
N MET A 175 18.35 -10.54 10.16
CA MET A 175 18.39 -10.32 8.72
C MET A 175 18.89 -11.54 7.94
N GLN A 176 19.77 -12.36 8.52
CA GLN A 176 20.13 -13.65 7.93
C GLN A 176 18.93 -14.59 7.82
N GLY A 177 18.05 -14.63 8.83
CA GLY A 177 16.83 -15.44 8.76
C GLY A 177 15.79 -14.88 7.79
N GLU A 178 15.65 -13.56 7.67
CA GLU A 178 14.84 -12.93 6.61
C GLU A 178 15.35 -13.33 5.21
N LEU A 179 16.67 -13.29 5.00
CA LEU A 179 17.30 -13.73 3.75
C LEU A 179 17.01 -15.20 3.45
N GLU A 180 17.19 -16.10 4.43
CA GLU A 180 16.92 -17.53 4.27
C GLU A 180 15.45 -17.80 3.93
N TYR A 181 14.52 -17.08 4.59
CA TYR A 181 13.10 -17.21 4.32
C TYR A 181 12.74 -16.72 2.93
N LEU A 182 13.22 -15.53 2.53
CA LEU A 182 13.02 -14.99 1.20
C LEU A 182 13.62 -15.94 0.15
N ALA A 183 14.83 -16.47 0.37
CA ALA A 183 15.47 -17.43 -0.52
C ALA A 183 14.60 -18.68 -0.76
N ALA A 184 14.01 -19.22 0.31
CA ALA A 184 13.14 -20.40 0.25
C ALA A 184 11.74 -20.12 -0.34
N ASN A 185 11.24 -18.87 -0.27
CA ASN A 185 9.89 -18.49 -0.69
C ASN A 185 9.92 -17.38 -1.76
N PRO A 186 10.26 -17.71 -3.02
CA PRO A 186 10.61 -16.72 -4.04
C PRO A 186 9.46 -15.82 -4.53
N THR A 187 8.20 -16.11 -4.18
CA THR A 187 7.04 -15.29 -4.53
C THR A 187 6.43 -14.55 -3.34
N PHE A 188 6.94 -14.78 -2.13
CA PHE A 188 6.40 -14.18 -0.91
C PHE A 188 6.46 -12.65 -0.97
N GLU A 189 5.34 -11.99 -0.67
CA GLU A 189 5.17 -10.52 -0.64
C GLU A 189 5.48 -9.80 -1.96
N ARG A 190 5.50 -10.53 -3.09
CA ARG A 190 5.72 -9.96 -4.41
C ARG A 190 4.49 -9.17 -4.90
N PRO A 191 4.66 -8.00 -5.54
CA PRO A 191 5.87 -7.16 -5.57
C PRO A 191 5.90 -6.14 -4.42
N TYR A 192 4.78 -5.97 -3.71
CA TYR A 192 4.56 -4.87 -2.77
C TYR A 192 5.56 -4.83 -1.61
N GLY A 193 5.73 -5.95 -0.90
CA GLY A 193 6.64 -5.98 0.24
C GLY A 193 8.10 -5.85 -0.19
N TRP A 194 8.46 -6.33 -1.40
CA TRP A 194 9.82 -6.18 -1.93
C TRP A 194 10.22 -4.72 -2.07
N VAL A 195 9.35 -3.89 -2.65
CA VAL A 195 9.67 -2.47 -2.86
C VAL A 195 9.71 -1.68 -1.56
N TRP A 196 8.96 -2.10 -0.54
CA TRP A 196 9.09 -1.54 0.81
C TRP A 196 10.40 -1.93 1.49
N LEU A 197 10.86 -3.16 1.32
CA LEU A 197 12.16 -3.61 1.84
C LEU A 197 13.30 -2.83 1.17
N LEU A 198 13.23 -2.65 -0.16
CA LEU A 198 14.18 -1.84 -0.91
C LEU A 198 14.19 -0.39 -0.45
N LEU A 199 13.01 0.20 -0.21
CA LEU A 199 12.92 1.57 0.26
C LEU A 199 13.49 1.73 1.69
N LEU A 200 13.17 0.81 2.61
CA LEU A 200 13.77 0.78 3.96
C LEU A 200 15.29 0.67 3.91
N HIS A 201 15.81 -0.24 3.11
CA HIS A 201 17.25 -0.38 2.92
C HIS A 201 17.87 0.92 2.40
N ALA A 202 17.30 1.50 1.34
CA ALA A 202 17.80 2.73 0.75
C ALA A 202 17.77 3.91 1.74
N GLU A 203 16.76 4.00 2.61
CA GLU A 203 16.71 5.03 3.66
C GLU A 203 17.86 4.89 4.66
N LEU A 204 18.13 3.67 5.12
CA LEU A 204 19.22 3.37 6.05
C LEU A 204 20.58 3.63 5.39
N ALA A 205 20.80 3.12 4.18
CA ALA A 205 22.06 3.24 3.47
C ALA A 205 22.39 4.69 3.08
N SER A 206 21.38 5.52 2.81
CA SER A 206 21.57 6.95 2.53
C SER A 206 21.58 7.83 3.79
N TRP A 207 21.37 7.26 4.98
CA TRP A 207 21.44 8.00 6.23
C TRP A 207 22.90 8.11 6.67
N ASN A 208 23.43 9.34 6.70
CA ASN A 208 24.76 9.63 7.23
C ASN A 208 24.81 9.46 8.77
N ASP A 209 24.71 8.22 9.23
CA ASP A 209 24.66 7.82 10.63
C ASP A 209 25.30 6.43 10.84
N PRO A 210 26.24 6.27 11.79
CA PRO A 210 26.97 5.01 11.96
C PRO A 210 26.10 3.80 12.35
N GLN A 211 24.98 4.01 13.07
CA GLN A 211 24.10 2.89 13.39
C GLN A 211 23.28 2.49 12.16
N ALA A 212 22.84 3.47 11.37
CA ALA A 212 22.12 3.22 10.13
C ALA A 212 22.99 2.49 9.09
N GLU A 213 24.27 2.84 8.98
CA GLU A 213 25.25 2.13 8.15
C GLU A 213 25.33 0.64 8.54
N ALA A 214 25.50 0.33 9.83
CA ALA A 214 25.53 -1.06 10.29
C ALA A 214 24.22 -1.83 10.04
N TRP A 215 23.06 -1.17 10.20
CA TRP A 215 21.76 -1.78 9.90
C TRP A 215 21.58 -2.03 8.39
N ALA A 216 22.02 -1.08 7.55
CA ALA A 216 22.00 -1.23 6.10
C ALA A 216 22.89 -2.42 5.68
N GLU A 217 24.10 -2.54 6.22
CA GLU A 217 25.00 -3.68 5.95
C GLU A 217 24.36 -5.04 6.28
N HIS A 218 23.60 -5.12 7.37
CA HIS A 218 22.86 -6.34 7.71
C HIS A 218 21.72 -6.64 6.73
N MET A 219 21.07 -5.61 6.20
CA MET A 219 19.95 -5.75 5.27
C MET A 219 20.36 -5.96 3.82
N GLU A 220 21.56 -5.53 3.42
CA GLU A 220 22.06 -5.50 2.04
C GLU A 220 21.84 -6.84 1.30
N PRO A 221 22.17 -8.02 1.85
CA PRO A 221 21.97 -9.29 1.13
C PRO A 221 20.51 -9.61 0.80
N ALA A 222 19.58 -9.30 1.72
CA ALA A 222 18.16 -9.51 1.48
C ALA A 222 17.62 -8.49 0.46
N ALA A 223 18.11 -7.26 0.50
CA ALA A 223 17.76 -6.21 -0.44
C ALA A 223 18.27 -6.52 -1.87
N ASP A 224 19.49 -7.06 -2.01
CA ASP A 224 20.03 -7.56 -3.28
C ASP A 224 19.17 -8.70 -3.85
N LEU A 225 18.82 -9.69 -3.02
CA LEU A 225 17.99 -10.81 -3.46
C LEU A 225 16.61 -10.35 -3.98
N VAL A 226 15.94 -9.42 -3.31
CA VAL A 226 14.64 -8.92 -3.79
C VAL A 226 14.78 -7.99 -4.99
N ALA A 227 15.90 -7.28 -5.14
CA ALA A 227 16.19 -6.47 -6.32
C ALA A 227 16.33 -7.36 -7.56
N GLU A 228 17.16 -8.40 -7.51
CA GLU A 228 17.33 -9.37 -8.59
C GLU A 228 16.00 -10.00 -9.00
N ARG A 229 15.18 -10.40 -8.02
CA ARG A 229 13.85 -10.98 -8.30
C ARG A 229 12.84 -9.99 -8.84
N LEU A 230 12.94 -8.72 -8.45
CA LEU A 230 12.10 -7.67 -9.00
C LEU A 230 12.43 -7.46 -10.47
N GLU A 231 13.71 -7.47 -10.86
CA GLU A 231 14.13 -7.43 -12.27
C GLU A 231 13.52 -8.61 -13.05
N GLU A 232 13.74 -9.85 -12.58
CA GLU A 232 13.20 -11.07 -13.22
C GLU A 232 11.66 -11.03 -13.34
N TYR A 233 10.98 -10.57 -12.29
CA TYR A 233 9.53 -10.44 -12.27
C TYR A 233 9.04 -9.43 -13.32
N LEU A 234 9.65 -8.24 -13.40
CA LEU A 234 9.24 -7.18 -14.32
C LEU A 234 9.54 -7.54 -15.78
N GLU A 235 10.67 -8.19 -16.05
CA GLU A 235 11.00 -8.72 -17.38
C GLU A 235 9.99 -9.79 -17.84
N GLY A 236 9.56 -10.66 -16.91
CA GLY A 236 8.55 -11.69 -17.18
C GLY A 236 7.12 -11.16 -17.29
N LEU A 237 6.83 -9.98 -16.75
CA LEU A 237 5.49 -9.41 -16.72
C LEU A 237 5.06 -8.95 -18.12
N ARG A 238 3.97 -9.54 -18.63
CA ARG A 238 3.47 -9.25 -19.99
C ARG A 238 2.61 -8.00 -20.09
N ARG A 239 1.90 -7.64 -19.02
CA ARG A 239 0.98 -6.50 -18.94
C ARG A 239 1.04 -5.90 -17.55
N ALA A 240 0.94 -4.58 -17.46
CA ALA A 240 0.78 -3.91 -16.18
C ALA A 240 -0.52 -4.32 -15.46
N VAL A 241 -0.43 -4.48 -14.15
CA VAL A 241 -1.56 -4.64 -13.24
C VAL A 241 -1.98 -3.26 -12.75
N ARG A 242 -3.15 -2.79 -13.22
CA ARG A 242 -3.75 -1.48 -12.90
C ARG A 242 -4.79 -1.60 -11.78
N SER A 243 -4.39 -2.18 -10.64
CA SER A 243 -5.26 -2.28 -9.45
C SER A 243 -4.94 -1.16 -8.45
N GLY A 244 -5.92 -0.74 -7.64
CA GLY A 244 -5.71 0.19 -6.53
C GLY A 244 -5.20 -0.51 -5.26
N THR A 245 -4.55 -1.66 -5.40
CA THR A 245 -4.15 -2.55 -4.29
C THR A 245 -2.67 -2.95 -4.40
N HIS A 246 -2.20 -3.86 -3.52
CA HIS A 246 -0.81 -4.32 -3.41
C HIS A 246 -0.18 -4.75 -4.75
N ARG A 247 -0.97 -5.24 -5.70
CA ARG A 247 -0.48 -5.71 -7.00
C ARG A 247 -0.21 -4.60 -8.02
N SER A 248 -0.45 -3.33 -7.68
CA SER A 248 -0.25 -2.18 -8.56
C SER A 248 1.18 -2.13 -9.13
N THR A 249 1.26 -2.20 -10.47
CA THR A 249 2.55 -2.10 -11.18
C THR A 249 3.11 -0.67 -11.11
N ALA A 250 2.26 0.35 -11.25
CA ALA A 250 2.69 1.74 -11.17
C ALA A 250 3.27 2.10 -9.79
N PHE A 251 2.60 1.69 -8.71
CA PHE A 251 3.11 1.89 -7.35
C PHE A 251 4.44 1.17 -7.12
N THR A 252 4.54 -0.08 -7.59
CA THR A 252 5.78 -0.88 -7.51
C THR A 252 6.94 -0.15 -8.17
N LEU A 253 6.77 0.29 -9.42
CA LEU A 253 7.81 1.00 -10.17
C LEU A 253 8.19 2.30 -9.50
N SER A 254 7.21 3.11 -9.09
CA SER A 254 7.42 4.35 -8.37
C SER A 254 8.22 4.18 -7.08
N MET A 255 7.85 3.21 -6.24
CA MET A 255 8.54 2.94 -4.98
C MET A 255 9.97 2.47 -5.20
N ALA A 256 10.18 1.58 -6.17
CA ALA A 256 11.50 1.08 -6.51
C ALA A 256 12.40 2.17 -7.11
N LEU A 257 11.86 3.05 -7.97
CA LEU A 257 12.61 4.18 -8.54
C LEU A 257 13.06 5.17 -7.45
N ARG A 258 12.18 5.46 -6.48
CA ARG A 258 12.56 6.24 -5.29
C ARG A 258 13.69 5.59 -4.51
N ALA A 259 13.63 4.27 -4.29
CA ALA A 259 14.67 3.54 -3.60
C ALA A 259 16.00 3.58 -4.38
N THR A 260 16.00 3.33 -5.69
CA THR A 260 17.21 3.36 -6.53
C THR A 260 17.79 4.76 -6.70
N THR A 261 16.96 5.80 -6.67
CA THR A 261 17.43 7.20 -6.68
C THR A 261 18.20 7.53 -5.41
N MET A 262 17.75 7.03 -4.25
CA MET A 262 18.43 7.23 -2.97
C MET A 262 19.69 6.36 -2.81
N TYR A 263 19.61 5.10 -3.25
CA TYR A 263 20.71 4.14 -3.18
C TYR A 263 20.75 3.29 -4.45
N PRO A 264 21.60 3.66 -5.43
CA PRO A 264 21.63 3.00 -6.73
C PRO A 264 21.99 1.52 -6.65
N ARG A 265 21.17 0.68 -7.30
CA ARG A 265 21.46 -0.73 -7.57
C ARG A 265 21.74 -0.88 -9.06
N ARG A 266 22.79 -1.63 -9.40
CA ARG A 266 23.25 -1.74 -10.79
C ARG A 266 22.20 -2.46 -11.64
N GLY A 267 21.71 -1.80 -12.70
CA GLY A 267 20.78 -2.38 -13.67
C GLY A 267 19.31 -2.14 -13.34
N LEU A 268 18.93 -2.21 -12.07
CA LEU A 268 17.54 -2.09 -11.63
C LEU A 268 16.85 -0.81 -12.11
N GLU A 269 17.47 0.37 -11.98
CA GLU A 269 16.84 1.62 -12.41
C GLU A 269 16.47 1.62 -13.90
N THR A 270 17.33 1.06 -14.75
CA THR A 270 17.05 0.93 -16.18
C THR A 270 15.85 0.01 -16.42
N VAL A 271 15.80 -1.16 -15.78
CA VAL A 271 14.66 -2.10 -15.90
C VAL A 271 13.35 -1.44 -15.45
N LEU A 272 13.38 -0.64 -14.38
CA LEU A 272 12.21 0.08 -13.86
C LEU A 272 11.71 1.13 -14.86
N ARG A 273 12.60 1.98 -15.37
CA ARG A 273 12.26 3.02 -16.36
C ARG A 273 11.75 2.42 -17.66
N ASP A 274 12.46 1.43 -18.19
CA ASP A 274 12.07 0.73 -19.43
C ASP A 274 10.71 0.03 -19.27
N THR A 275 10.44 -0.53 -18.08
CA THR A 275 9.15 -1.16 -17.80
C THR A 275 8.00 -0.14 -17.69
N ALA A 276 8.24 1.02 -17.08
CA ALA A 276 7.25 2.10 -17.04
C ALA A 276 6.89 2.58 -18.45
N VAL A 277 7.90 2.88 -19.29
CA VAL A 277 7.68 3.28 -20.69
C VAL A 277 6.95 2.19 -21.46
N ARG A 278 7.40 0.94 -21.35
CA ARG A 278 6.79 -0.21 -22.05
C ARG A 278 5.31 -0.41 -21.73
N PHE A 279 4.88 -0.06 -20.52
CA PHE A 279 3.50 -0.31 -20.09
C PHE A 279 2.56 0.88 -20.18
N PHE A 280 3.07 2.10 -20.08
CA PHE A 280 2.24 3.29 -19.85
C PHE A 280 2.49 4.43 -20.83
N ALA A 281 3.56 4.40 -21.64
CA ALA A 281 3.86 5.51 -22.56
C ALA A 281 2.79 5.70 -23.66
N ASP A 282 2.12 4.63 -24.06
CA ASP A 282 1.05 4.64 -25.06
C ASP A 282 -0.36 4.69 -24.44
N ASP A 283 -0.47 4.81 -23.11
CA ASP A 283 -1.77 4.87 -22.44
C ASP A 283 -2.41 6.26 -22.61
N ASP A 284 -3.73 6.25 -22.82
CA ASP A 284 -4.59 7.43 -22.88
C ASP A 284 -5.90 7.17 -22.13
N ASP A 285 -6.64 8.24 -21.81
CA ASP A 285 -8.05 8.17 -21.36
C ASP A 285 -8.29 7.20 -20.18
N CYS A 286 -7.59 7.45 -19.07
CA CYS A 286 -7.68 6.61 -17.88
C CYS A 286 -9.11 6.55 -17.33
N ASP A 287 -9.51 5.36 -16.86
CA ASP A 287 -10.86 5.12 -16.33
C ASP A 287 -11.01 5.64 -14.90
N VAL A 288 -11.18 6.95 -14.78
CA VAL A 288 -11.44 7.60 -13.49
C VAL A 288 -12.88 7.42 -13.01
N GLU A 289 -13.83 7.04 -13.87
CA GLU A 289 -15.25 6.86 -13.48
C GLU A 289 -15.40 5.69 -12.49
N ASP A 290 -14.59 4.64 -12.65
CA ASP A 290 -14.60 3.44 -11.81
C ASP A 290 -13.63 3.52 -10.59
N GLU A 291 -12.99 4.68 -10.36
CA GLU A 291 -12.08 4.91 -9.22
C GLU A 291 -12.74 5.76 -8.09
N PRO A 292 -12.72 5.32 -6.81
CA PRO A 292 -12.02 4.14 -6.29
C PRO A 292 -12.85 2.86 -6.32
N GLY A 293 -12.17 1.76 -6.61
CA GLY A 293 -12.66 0.42 -6.37
C GLY A 293 -12.89 0.15 -4.88
N ARG A 294 -13.69 -0.87 -4.59
CA ARG A 294 -14.14 -1.20 -3.22
C ARG A 294 -13.00 -1.48 -2.22
N SER A 295 -11.87 -1.98 -2.72
CA SER A 295 -10.71 -2.37 -1.93
C SER A 295 -9.51 -1.44 -2.15
N ASP A 296 -9.69 -0.32 -2.84
CA ASP A 296 -8.58 0.52 -3.24
C ASP A 296 -8.03 1.33 -2.07
N PHE A 297 -6.71 1.24 -1.90
CA PHE A 297 -5.92 2.14 -1.07
C PHE A 297 -4.89 2.93 -1.89
N LEU A 298 -4.89 2.74 -3.21
CA LEU A 298 -4.11 3.47 -4.21
C LEU A 298 -5.04 3.92 -5.34
N SER A 299 -4.68 5.00 -6.01
CA SER A 299 -5.36 5.46 -7.22
C SER A 299 -4.66 4.87 -8.45
N PRO A 300 -5.28 3.96 -9.23
CA PRO A 300 -4.64 3.43 -10.43
C PRO A 300 -4.20 4.52 -11.39
N CYS A 301 -5.06 5.50 -11.67
CA CYS A 301 -4.77 6.57 -12.61
C CYS A 301 -3.68 7.52 -12.09
N LEU A 302 -3.75 7.93 -10.81
CA LEU A 302 -2.75 8.87 -10.29
C LEU A 302 -1.40 8.20 -10.03
N GLU A 303 -1.34 6.93 -9.65
CA GLU A 303 -0.08 6.20 -9.52
C GLU A 303 0.61 6.06 -10.88
N GLU A 304 -0.16 5.78 -11.94
CA GLU A 304 0.37 5.71 -13.31
C GLU A 304 0.90 7.07 -13.78
N ALA A 305 0.10 8.13 -13.62
CA ALA A 305 0.55 9.48 -13.93
C ALA A 305 1.78 9.91 -13.12
N ALA A 306 1.87 9.52 -11.84
CA ALA A 306 2.98 9.85 -10.97
C ALA A 306 4.28 9.10 -11.33
N VAL A 307 4.22 7.84 -11.77
CA VAL A 307 5.42 7.14 -12.25
C VAL A 307 5.86 7.69 -13.61
N MET A 308 4.93 8.03 -14.50
CA MET A 308 5.27 8.64 -15.79
C MET A 308 5.84 10.05 -15.64
N ALA A 309 5.40 10.82 -14.64
CA ALA A 309 5.99 12.10 -14.25
C ALA A 309 7.48 12.00 -13.86
N GLU A 310 7.94 10.82 -13.42
CA GLU A 310 9.33 10.55 -13.01
C GLU A 310 10.19 9.97 -14.14
N VAL A 311 9.56 9.36 -15.15
CA VAL A 311 10.25 8.62 -16.21
C VAL A 311 10.30 9.40 -17.53
N MET A 312 9.28 10.19 -17.85
CA MET A 312 9.23 11.00 -19.07
C MET A 312 9.95 12.34 -18.89
N ASP A 313 10.51 12.83 -20.00
CA ASP A 313 10.92 14.23 -20.08
C ASP A 313 9.69 15.14 -20.01
N ARG A 314 9.83 16.32 -19.40
CA ARG A 314 8.72 17.26 -19.17
C ARG A 314 7.94 17.61 -20.45
N ASP A 315 8.65 17.79 -21.56
CA ASP A 315 8.06 18.19 -22.84
C ASP A 315 7.21 17.05 -23.47
N GLU A 316 7.45 15.80 -23.08
CA GLU A 316 6.65 14.63 -23.46
C GLU A 316 5.53 14.35 -22.44
N PHE A 317 5.84 14.52 -21.15
CA PHE A 317 4.91 14.27 -20.05
C PHE A 317 3.68 15.17 -20.09
N VAL A 318 3.85 16.47 -20.38
CA VAL A 318 2.73 17.42 -20.35
C VAL A 318 1.63 17.07 -21.36
N PRO A 319 1.93 16.85 -22.67
CA PRO A 319 0.94 16.37 -23.62
C PRO A 319 0.39 14.97 -23.30
N TRP A 320 1.22 14.05 -22.80
CA TRP A 320 0.78 12.72 -22.40
C TRP A 320 -0.25 12.79 -21.26
N LEU A 321 0.01 13.62 -20.24
CA LEU A 321 -0.90 13.84 -19.13
C LEU A 321 -2.24 14.42 -19.58
N ASP A 322 -2.21 15.32 -20.57
CA ASP A 322 -3.42 15.91 -21.17
C ASP A 322 -4.27 14.88 -21.92
N SER A 323 -3.65 13.86 -22.53
CA SER A 323 -4.37 12.74 -23.15
C SER A 323 -4.80 11.66 -22.16
N PHE A 324 -4.08 11.51 -21.05
CA PHE A 324 -4.26 10.42 -20.11
C PHE A 324 -5.30 10.73 -19.02
N LEU A 325 -5.24 11.90 -18.39
CA LEU A 325 -6.21 12.31 -17.36
C LEU A 325 -7.25 13.30 -17.92
N PRO A 326 -8.51 13.24 -17.45
CA PRO A 326 -9.48 14.28 -17.78
C PRO A 326 -9.01 15.63 -17.23
N HIS A 327 -9.31 16.70 -17.97
CA HIS A 327 -8.95 18.04 -17.54
C HIS A 327 -9.53 18.36 -16.15
N MET A 328 -8.73 18.94 -15.25
CA MET A 328 -9.09 19.06 -13.83
C MET A 328 -10.34 19.90 -13.53
N ASP A 329 -10.71 20.80 -14.45
CA ASP A 329 -11.93 21.61 -14.33
C ASP A 329 -13.17 20.92 -14.93
N SER A 330 -13.01 19.77 -15.58
CA SER A 330 -14.11 19.01 -16.20
C SER A 330 -14.93 18.26 -15.16
N ALA A 331 -16.17 17.93 -15.51
CA ALA A 331 -17.01 17.05 -14.69
C ALA A 331 -16.38 15.65 -14.51
N ASP A 332 -15.68 15.16 -15.54
CA ASP A 332 -15.10 13.82 -15.57
C ASP A 332 -13.96 13.66 -14.54
N PHE A 333 -13.33 14.75 -14.10
CA PHE A 333 -12.31 14.73 -13.03
C PHE A 333 -12.90 14.64 -11.60
N ALA A 334 -14.23 14.65 -11.44
CA ALA A 334 -14.87 14.61 -10.13
C ALA A 334 -14.46 13.45 -9.20
N PRO A 335 -14.26 12.20 -9.68
CA PRO A 335 -13.86 11.07 -8.83
C PRO A 335 -12.49 11.25 -8.14
N LEU A 336 -11.57 11.96 -8.80
CA LEU A 336 -10.25 12.30 -8.25
C LEU A 336 -10.27 13.56 -7.38
N ARG A 337 -11.25 14.45 -7.62
CA ARG A 337 -11.41 15.72 -6.88
C ARG A 337 -11.94 15.52 -5.47
N THR A 338 -12.87 14.60 -5.28
CA THR A 338 -13.56 14.38 -4.00
C THR A 338 -12.84 13.31 -3.18
N SER A 339 -12.66 13.55 -1.88
CA SER A 339 -12.17 12.49 -0.99
C SER A 339 -13.26 11.45 -0.77
N ALA A 340 -12.93 10.18 -1.03
CA ALA A 340 -13.84 9.06 -0.79
C ALA A 340 -14.27 8.92 0.69
N LEU A 341 -13.57 9.59 1.61
CA LEU A 341 -13.91 9.66 3.04
C LEU A 341 -15.04 10.66 3.34
N THR A 342 -15.23 11.65 2.46
CA THR A 342 -16.29 12.67 2.60
C THR A 342 -17.59 12.28 1.91
N ASP A 343 -17.58 11.21 1.13
CA ASP A 343 -18.79 10.66 0.51
C ASP A 343 -19.62 9.89 1.54
N SER A 344 -20.78 10.45 1.89
CA SER A 344 -21.68 9.95 2.92
C SER A 344 -22.31 8.60 2.57
N THR A 345 -22.24 8.16 1.30
CA THR A 345 -22.75 6.86 0.87
C THR A 345 -21.93 5.70 1.44
N ALA A 346 -20.65 5.91 1.76
CA ALA A 346 -19.80 4.89 2.38
C ALA A 346 -20.06 4.69 3.89
N ASN A 347 -20.69 5.67 4.55
CA ASN A 347 -20.95 5.66 6.00
C ASN A 347 -22.35 5.15 6.38
N MET A 348 -23.28 4.98 5.42
CA MET A 348 -24.68 4.65 5.68
C MET A 348 -24.95 3.19 6.08
N ASP A 349 -24.12 2.23 5.62
CA ASP A 349 -24.45 0.81 5.77
C ASP A 349 -24.35 0.32 7.22
N LEU A 350 -23.47 0.89 8.05
CA LEU A 350 -23.27 0.41 9.43
C LEU A 350 -24.39 0.89 10.37
N GLU A 351 -24.76 2.17 10.30
CA GLU A 351 -25.80 2.74 11.17
C GLU A 351 -27.19 2.17 10.84
N GLN A 352 -27.54 2.07 9.55
CA GLN A 352 -28.83 1.50 9.13
C GLN A 352 -28.95 0.02 9.49
N MET A 353 -27.85 -0.72 9.46
CA MET A 353 -27.86 -2.14 9.82
C MET A 353 -27.97 -2.33 11.33
N ILE A 354 -27.29 -1.50 12.14
CA ILE A 354 -27.48 -1.45 13.61
C ILE A 354 -28.94 -1.12 13.96
N GLU A 355 -29.54 -0.13 13.30
CA GLU A 355 -30.93 0.27 13.52
C GLU A 355 -31.93 -0.83 13.10
N THR A 356 -31.68 -1.50 11.98
CA THR A 356 -32.52 -2.62 11.50
C THR A 356 -32.46 -3.82 12.43
N ILE A 357 -31.28 -4.13 12.96
CA ILE A 357 -31.08 -5.15 13.98
C ILE A 357 -31.79 -4.79 15.29
N GLY A 358 -31.73 -3.52 15.70
CA GLY A 358 -32.46 -3.01 16.87
C GLY A 358 -33.97 -3.26 16.75
N ARG A 359 -34.56 -2.93 15.59
CA ARG A 359 -35.99 -3.16 15.30
C ARG A 359 -36.37 -4.65 15.28
N LEU A 360 -35.50 -5.53 14.78
CA LEU A 360 -35.74 -6.98 14.78
C LEU A 360 -35.71 -7.58 16.19
N ALA A 361 -34.89 -7.02 17.10
CA ALA A 361 -34.82 -7.45 18.49
C ALA A 361 -36.05 -7.02 19.33
N GLU A 362 -36.69 -5.90 18.98
CA GLU A 362 -37.89 -5.38 19.67
C GLU A 362 -39.15 -6.21 19.40
N GLY A 363 -39.18 -7.00 18.31
CA GLY A 363 -40.36 -7.78 17.89
C GLY A 363 -40.49 -9.19 18.46
N SER A 364 -39.50 -9.69 19.21
CA SER A 364 -39.49 -11.09 19.69
C SER A 364 -39.48 -11.17 21.22
N SER A 365 -40.36 -11.98 21.80
CA SER A 365 -40.44 -12.23 23.26
C SER A 365 -39.80 -13.56 23.69
N ASP A 366 -39.29 -14.36 22.74
CA ASP A 366 -38.64 -15.64 23.05
C ASP A 366 -37.15 -15.45 23.36
N ALA A 367 -36.77 -15.75 24.61
CA ALA A 367 -35.40 -15.59 25.11
C ALA A 367 -34.36 -16.41 24.34
N SER A 368 -34.73 -17.58 23.80
CA SER A 368 -33.81 -18.43 23.03
C SER A 368 -33.52 -17.86 21.64
N THR A 369 -34.56 -17.32 20.99
CA THR A 369 -34.47 -16.60 19.72
C THR A 369 -33.70 -15.30 19.89
N LEU A 370 -33.96 -14.54 20.97
CA LEU A 370 -33.20 -13.32 21.29
C LEU A 370 -31.72 -13.61 21.58
N ALA A 371 -31.39 -14.72 22.24
CA ALA A 371 -30.00 -15.12 22.48
C ALA A 371 -29.28 -15.53 21.19
N ARG A 372 -29.95 -16.31 20.31
CA ARG A 372 -29.40 -16.67 18.99
C ARG A 372 -29.27 -15.47 18.06
N LEU A 373 -30.27 -14.59 18.04
CA LEU A 373 -30.19 -13.33 17.31
C LEU A 373 -29.04 -12.50 17.86
N ARG A 374 -28.91 -12.29 19.18
CA ARG A 374 -27.77 -11.57 19.76
C ARG A 374 -26.43 -12.21 19.39
N GLN A 375 -26.29 -13.52 19.35
CA GLN A 375 -25.03 -14.18 19.02
C GLN A 375 -24.69 -14.05 17.52
N ILE A 376 -25.66 -14.32 16.64
CA ILE A 376 -25.51 -14.14 15.18
C ILE A 376 -25.26 -12.67 14.84
N THR A 377 -26.01 -11.78 15.48
CA THR A 377 -25.84 -10.32 15.40
C THR A 377 -24.49 -9.90 15.93
N THR A 378 -23.99 -10.41 17.06
CA THR A 378 -22.68 -10.01 17.60
C THR A 378 -21.54 -10.44 16.68
N VAL A 379 -21.59 -11.68 16.16
CA VAL A 379 -20.57 -12.20 15.22
C VAL A 379 -20.66 -11.50 13.86
N SER A 380 -21.87 -11.35 13.32
CA SER A 380 -22.09 -10.64 12.06
C SER A 380 -21.73 -9.16 12.19
N LEU A 381 -22.06 -8.50 13.32
CA LEU A 381 -21.68 -7.12 13.58
C LEU A 381 -20.18 -6.98 13.79
N SER A 382 -19.50 -7.92 14.44
CA SER A 382 -18.04 -7.87 14.56
C SER A 382 -17.36 -7.99 13.20
N ASP A 383 -17.82 -8.90 12.35
CA ASP A 383 -17.26 -9.13 11.02
C ASP A 383 -17.59 -7.98 10.05
N THR A 384 -18.81 -7.44 10.09
CA THR A 384 -19.21 -6.28 9.28
C THR A 384 -18.55 -4.99 9.78
N THR A 385 -18.40 -4.82 11.09
CA THR A 385 -17.68 -3.67 11.66
C THR A 385 -16.20 -3.77 11.32
N TYR A 386 -15.61 -4.97 11.35
CA TYR A 386 -14.24 -5.19 10.92
C TYR A 386 -14.05 -4.90 9.42
N ALA A 387 -14.91 -5.45 8.56
CA ALA A 387 -14.87 -5.18 7.12
C ALA A 387 -15.09 -3.69 6.80
N ALA A 388 -15.98 -3.00 7.51
CA ALA A 388 -16.19 -1.57 7.38
C ALA A 388 -14.95 -0.77 7.83
N ARG A 389 -14.31 -1.15 8.93
CA ARG A 389 -13.05 -0.54 9.40
C ARG A 389 -11.89 -0.79 8.45
N ALA A 390 -11.75 -2.00 7.92
CA ALA A 390 -10.74 -2.33 6.91
C ALA A 390 -10.96 -1.56 5.60
N ARG A 391 -12.21 -1.42 5.16
CA ARG A 391 -12.52 -0.54 4.02
C ARG A 391 -12.18 0.91 4.34
N ARG A 392 -12.50 1.39 5.53
CA ARG A 392 -12.18 2.76 5.94
C ARG A 392 -10.67 2.99 6.00
N SER A 393 -9.88 2.03 6.49
CA SER A 393 -8.41 2.16 6.45
C SER A 393 -7.89 2.26 5.03
N HIS A 394 -8.44 1.48 4.09
CA HIS A 394 -8.08 1.60 2.68
C HIS A 394 -8.38 3.00 2.12
N LEU A 395 -9.56 3.56 2.41
CA LEU A 395 -9.92 4.91 1.96
C LEU A 395 -9.04 6.01 2.59
N ILE A 396 -8.56 5.83 3.82
CA ILE A 396 -7.59 6.72 4.43
C ILE A 396 -6.23 6.61 3.73
N GLY A 397 -5.76 5.38 3.48
CA GLY A 397 -4.56 5.13 2.69
C GLY A 397 -4.64 5.76 1.30
N LEU A 398 -5.80 5.62 0.63
CA LEU A 398 -6.07 6.22 -0.67
C LEU A 398 -5.96 7.73 -0.63
N ALA A 399 -6.47 8.40 0.40
CA ALA A 399 -6.35 9.85 0.52
C ALA A 399 -4.87 10.28 0.54
N PHE A 400 -4.02 9.61 1.32
CA PHE A 400 -2.59 9.89 1.33
C PHE A 400 -1.89 9.51 0.02
N GLY A 401 -2.23 8.35 -0.58
CA GLY A 401 -1.68 7.92 -1.86
C GLY A 401 -1.99 8.90 -2.98
N ARG A 402 -3.24 9.36 -3.07
CA ARG A 402 -3.66 10.43 -4.00
C ARG A 402 -2.89 11.71 -3.74
N ALA A 403 -2.75 12.13 -2.48
CA ALA A 403 -2.04 13.34 -2.13
C ALA A 403 -0.55 13.30 -2.56
N ASP A 404 0.17 12.20 -2.28
CA ASP A 404 1.56 11.98 -2.72
C ASP A 404 1.68 11.97 -4.25
N ALA A 405 0.82 11.20 -4.94
CA ALA A 405 0.83 11.12 -6.40
C ALA A 405 0.56 12.48 -7.07
N ILE A 406 -0.42 13.23 -6.58
CA ILE A 406 -0.78 14.56 -7.11
C ILE A 406 0.36 15.56 -6.94
N LEU A 407 1.07 15.56 -5.80
CA LEU A 407 2.22 16.45 -5.60
C LEU A 407 3.34 16.18 -6.61
N ARG A 408 3.62 14.91 -6.90
CA ARG A 408 4.66 14.54 -7.88
C ARG A 408 4.28 14.94 -9.29
N ILE A 409 3.02 14.74 -9.65
CA ILE A 409 2.48 15.21 -10.94
C ILE A 409 2.64 16.73 -11.03
N ALA A 410 2.29 17.47 -9.98
CA ALA A 410 2.46 18.92 -9.94
C ALA A 410 3.93 19.35 -10.07
N ALA A 411 4.86 18.64 -9.44
CA ALA A 411 6.30 18.92 -9.49
C ALA A 411 6.92 18.68 -10.88
N ALA A 412 6.35 17.78 -11.68
CA ALA A 412 6.82 17.51 -13.05
C ALA A 412 6.38 18.58 -14.06
N LEU A 413 5.30 19.32 -13.77
CA LEU A 413 4.80 20.39 -14.63
C LEU A 413 5.74 21.63 -14.65
N PRO A 414 5.70 22.45 -15.71
CA PRO A 414 6.32 23.78 -15.68
C PRO A 414 5.78 24.59 -14.50
N VAL A 415 6.65 25.37 -13.83
CA VAL A 415 6.23 26.23 -12.69
C VAL A 415 5.17 27.26 -13.10
N THR A 416 5.10 27.61 -14.39
CA THR A 416 4.09 28.53 -14.96
C THR A 416 2.79 27.84 -15.37
N ASP A 417 2.69 26.52 -15.25
CA ASP A 417 1.49 25.77 -15.62
C ASP A 417 0.34 26.08 -14.64
N PRO A 418 -0.83 26.51 -15.12
CA PRO A 418 -1.95 26.93 -14.26
C PRO A 418 -2.52 25.79 -13.41
N ARG A 419 -2.18 24.53 -13.69
CA ARG A 419 -2.61 23.38 -12.90
C ARG A 419 -1.82 23.22 -11.61
N VAL A 420 -0.59 23.72 -11.52
CA VAL A 420 0.32 23.48 -10.37
C VAL A 420 -0.32 23.89 -9.04
N GLU A 421 -0.79 25.12 -8.93
CA GLU A 421 -1.41 25.61 -7.69
C GLU A 421 -2.68 24.82 -7.34
N LYS A 422 -3.49 24.49 -8.36
CA LYS A 422 -4.72 23.72 -8.17
C LYS A 422 -4.44 22.28 -7.72
N LEU A 423 -3.42 21.63 -8.28
CA LEU A 423 -2.99 20.28 -7.90
C LEU A 423 -2.42 20.28 -6.49
N ARG A 424 -1.60 21.27 -6.11
CA ARG A 424 -1.13 21.44 -4.72
C ARG A 424 -2.28 21.61 -3.73
N ASN A 425 -3.27 22.43 -4.07
CA ASN A 425 -4.46 22.60 -3.25
C ASN A 425 -5.26 21.29 -3.13
N LEU A 426 -5.34 20.51 -4.21
CA LEU A 426 -6.02 19.21 -4.21
C LEU A 426 -5.27 18.18 -3.36
N ALA A 427 -3.95 18.10 -3.46
CA ALA A 427 -3.13 17.25 -2.62
C ALA A 427 -3.26 17.63 -1.15
N ALA A 428 -3.22 18.92 -0.82
CA ALA A 428 -3.44 19.44 0.53
C ALA A 428 -4.82 19.05 1.08
N TYR A 429 -5.86 19.10 0.24
CA TYR A 429 -7.21 18.65 0.63
C TYR A 429 -7.23 17.16 0.98
N HIS A 430 -6.72 16.29 0.11
CA HIS A 430 -6.68 14.84 0.38
C HIS A 430 -5.82 14.52 1.61
N GLY A 431 -4.64 15.15 1.73
CA GLY A 431 -3.74 14.97 2.87
C GLY A 431 -4.36 15.41 4.20
N ARG A 432 -5.09 16.54 4.23
CA ARG A 432 -5.84 16.97 5.43
C ARG A 432 -6.90 15.95 5.81
N THR A 433 -7.72 15.53 4.84
CA THR A 433 -8.79 14.56 5.11
C THR A 433 -8.22 13.23 5.62
N GLY A 434 -7.10 12.78 5.07
CA GLY A 434 -6.38 11.60 5.56
C GLY A 434 -5.93 11.74 7.02
N LEU A 435 -5.36 12.90 7.40
CA LEU A 435 -4.90 13.15 8.78
C LEU A 435 -6.08 13.27 9.77
N GLU A 436 -7.14 13.98 9.41
CA GLU A 436 -8.33 14.16 10.24
C GLU A 436 -9.02 12.83 10.56
N THR A 437 -8.94 11.86 9.65
CA THR A 437 -9.59 10.55 9.76
C THR A 437 -8.63 9.40 10.09
N MET A 438 -7.34 9.69 10.30
CA MET A 438 -6.26 8.70 10.40
C MET A 438 -6.52 7.58 11.41
N PHE A 439 -7.27 7.87 12.47
CA PHE A 439 -7.58 6.93 13.56
C PHE A 439 -9.00 6.35 13.50
N ASP A 440 -9.81 6.71 12.50
CA ASP A 440 -11.21 6.27 12.40
C ASP A 440 -11.35 4.78 12.04
N ALA A 441 -10.27 4.16 11.56
CA ALA A 441 -10.23 2.74 11.22
C ALA A 441 -9.69 1.84 12.36
N ASP A 442 -9.44 2.39 13.54
CA ASP A 442 -8.81 1.68 14.67
C ASP A 442 -7.43 1.09 14.25
N TYR A 443 -6.93 0.09 14.96
CA TYR A 443 -5.66 -0.57 14.63
C TYR A 443 -5.62 -1.19 13.21
N ALA A 444 -6.77 -1.51 12.60
CA ALA A 444 -6.86 -2.09 11.25
C ALA A 444 -6.27 -1.16 10.16
N GLY A 445 -6.03 0.11 10.47
CA GLY A 445 -5.35 1.06 9.59
C GLY A 445 -4.09 1.70 10.17
N SER A 446 -4.09 2.03 11.46
CA SER A 446 -3.16 3.03 12.01
C SER A 446 -1.67 2.69 11.87
N HIS A 447 -1.31 1.41 11.78
CA HIS A 447 0.09 1.01 11.66
C HIS A 447 0.67 1.23 10.25
N TRP A 448 -0.04 0.84 9.19
CA TRP A 448 0.46 0.99 7.81
C TRP A 448 0.10 2.35 7.20
N ILE A 449 -1.04 2.96 7.56
CA ILE A 449 -1.44 4.30 7.08
C ILE A 449 -0.36 5.34 7.41
N SER A 450 0.32 5.18 8.54
CA SER A 450 1.40 6.04 8.98
C SER A 450 2.53 6.16 7.96
N SER A 451 2.82 5.09 7.22
CA SER A 451 3.83 5.11 6.16
C SER A 451 3.40 5.98 4.97
N PHE A 452 2.13 5.91 4.56
CA PHE A 452 1.58 6.75 3.50
C PHE A 452 1.47 8.22 3.92
N ALA A 453 1.04 8.48 5.16
CA ALA A 453 1.01 9.81 5.73
C ALA A 453 2.40 10.44 5.75
N LEU A 454 3.42 9.71 6.22
CA LEU A 454 4.79 10.23 6.26
C LEU A 454 5.36 10.45 4.85
N LYS A 455 5.11 9.54 3.89
CA LYS A 455 5.50 9.75 2.48
C LYS A 455 5.00 11.10 1.96
N TYR A 456 3.71 11.35 2.12
CA TYR A 456 3.09 12.62 1.71
C TYR A 456 3.70 13.83 2.44
N LEU A 457 3.82 13.77 3.78
CA LEU A 457 4.31 14.88 4.60
C LEU A 457 5.76 15.26 4.29
N VAL A 458 6.60 14.27 3.96
CA VAL A 458 7.98 14.50 3.52
C VAL A 458 8.02 15.21 2.17
N GLU A 459 7.16 14.85 1.22
CA GLU A 459 7.09 15.55 -0.08
C GLU A 459 6.62 17.00 0.09
N VAL A 460 5.65 17.27 0.98
CA VAL A 460 5.24 18.64 1.30
C VAL A 460 6.39 19.46 1.90
N ALA A 461 7.20 18.85 2.76
CA ALA A 461 8.34 19.51 3.37
C ALA A 461 9.38 19.95 2.32
N LYS A 462 9.67 19.08 1.34
CA LYS A 462 10.57 19.40 0.21
C LYS A 462 10.07 20.55 -0.65
N GLU A 463 8.77 20.63 -0.94
CA GLU A 463 8.20 21.74 -1.71
C GLU A 463 8.25 23.08 -0.95
N SER A 464 8.33 23.03 0.38
CA SER A 464 8.36 24.21 1.25
C SER A 464 9.79 24.74 1.48
N GLU A 465 10.81 24.03 1.00
CA GLU A 465 12.19 24.51 1.02
C GLU A 465 12.38 25.64 -0.02
N PRO A 466 12.96 26.79 0.37
CA PRO A 466 12.99 28.01 -0.42
C PRO A 466 13.92 27.99 -1.65
#